data_AF-A0A0D2GL24-F1
#
_entry.id   AF-A0A0D2GL24-F1
#
_cell.length_a   1.000
_cell.length_b   1.000
_cell.length_c   1.000
_cell.angle_alpha   90.00
_cell.angle_beta   90.00
_cell.angle_gamma   90.00
#
_symmetry.space_group_name_H-M   'P 1'
#
loop_
_entity.id
_entity.type
_entity.pdbx_description
1 polymer ?
#
loop_
_entity_poly.entity_id
_entity_poly.type
_entity_poly.pdbx_seq_one_letter_code
_entity_poly.pdbx_strand_id
1 'polypeptide(L)'
;MARSSIITLATAALLATTANAQFGYGWGGGWGNGNGNGCPPWASDCDSSDDSGDGSGSSSSNGISQSSLFSSPAAFDHATRILIAHAVLASAVWVLFVPSLAILLRLNIKNPIVLKIHAVGQILSYIIFIVAAGMGIWLAQQSAAFGVWNDPHPKLGLAILALAFFQPIFGSLHHSIYKRRAQNVQAGKPTKAPGRTTPGRVHLWLGRLLIVLGMINGGLGIRLASFSPFQTDGTSTKAKIAYGVIAATMFLLYLVFVVTFEIRKSRASTEEVRSRQQVVANKDGLPSYDESEESVGRPSRYS
;
A
#
# COMPACT_ATOMS: atom_id res chain seq x y z
N MET A 1 20.51 6.17 10.18
CA MET A 1 19.32 5.30 10.05
C MET A 1 18.06 5.91 10.66
N ALA A 2 18.14 6.73 11.72
CA ALA A 2 17.01 7.47 12.28
C ALA A 2 16.14 8.20 11.22
N ARG A 3 16.76 8.77 10.18
CA ARG A 3 16.04 9.43 9.07
C ARG A 3 15.00 8.53 8.40
N SER A 4 15.25 7.24 8.16
CA SER A 4 14.26 6.37 7.50
C SER A 4 13.09 5.99 8.41
N SER A 5 13.35 5.88 9.72
CA SER A 5 12.33 5.59 10.72
C SER A 5 11.42 6.80 10.93
N ILE A 6 12.02 8.01 11.00
CA ILE A 6 11.28 9.28 11.05
C ILE A 6 10.45 9.46 9.78
N ILE A 7 11.01 9.22 8.59
CA ILE A 7 10.23 9.31 7.34
C ILE A 7 9.10 8.27 7.35
N THR A 8 9.32 7.04 7.83
CA THR A 8 8.24 6.04 7.90
C THR A 8 7.16 6.40 8.91
N LEU A 9 7.51 6.91 10.09
CA LEU A 9 6.54 7.37 11.09
C LEU A 9 5.79 8.60 10.61
N ALA A 10 6.50 9.60 10.05
CA ALA A 10 5.90 10.81 9.51
C ALA A 10 5.00 10.51 8.31
N THR A 11 5.41 9.61 7.41
CA THR A 11 4.56 9.17 6.29
C THR A 11 3.42 8.29 6.76
N ALA A 12 3.59 7.41 7.74
CA ALA A 12 2.50 6.62 8.30
C ALA A 12 1.47 7.52 9.00
N ALA A 13 1.93 8.52 9.75
CA ALA A 13 1.08 9.54 10.35
C ALA A 13 0.39 10.38 9.27
N LEU A 14 1.13 10.88 8.27
CA LEU A 14 0.56 11.67 7.17
C LEU A 14 -0.46 10.85 6.36
N LEU A 15 -0.15 9.60 6.05
CA LEU A 15 -1.04 8.69 5.32
C LEU A 15 -2.26 8.29 6.16
N ALA A 16 -2.11 8.11 7.47
CA ALA A 16 -3.23 7.89 8.38
C ALA A 16 -4.11 9.13 8.50
N THR A 17 -3.52 10.34 8.55
CA THR A 17 -4.30 11.59 8.53
C THR A 17 -5.05 11.76 7.21
N THR A 18 -4.44 11.43 6.06
CA THR A 18 -5.13 11.49 4.77
C THR A 18 -6.20 10.40 4.63
N ALA A 19 -5.97 9.20 5.19
CA ALA A 19 -6.97 8.14 5.18
C ALA A 19 -8.17 8.49 6.08
N ASN A 20 -7.94 8.99 7.30
CA ASN A 20 -9.01 9.47 8.18
C ASN A 20 -9.78 10.63 7.55
N ALA A 21 -9.09 11.56 6.88
CA ALA A 21 -9.72 12.64 6.13
C ALA A 21 -10.50 12.18 4.89
N GLN A 22 -10.29 10.95 4.41
CA GLN A 22 -11.02 10.39 3.27
C GLN A 22 -12.23 9.55 3.69
N PHE A 23 -12.19 8.92 4.88
CA PHE A 23 -13.31 8.13 5.40
C PHE A 23 -14.29 8.96 6.26
N GLY A 24 -13.81 10.03 6.90
CA GLY A 24 -14.68 11.06 7.46
C GLY A 24 -15.19 11.93 6.31
N TYR A 25 -16.51 11.96 6.12
CA TYR A 25 -17.27 12.90 5.30
C TYR A 25 -16.47 14.09 4.75
N GLY A 26 -16.28 14.14 3.43
CA GLY A 26 -15.74 15.32 2.76
C GLY A 26 -14.29 15.16 2.33
N TRP A 27 -14.11 14.91 1.04
CA TRP A 27 -12.85 14.98 0.30
C TRP A 27 -12.37 16.45 0.24
N GLY A 28 -11.97 17.02 1.38
CA GLY A 28 -11.49 18.39 1.49
C GLY A 28 -10.02 18.49 1.09
N GLY A 29 -9.71 18.59 -0.20
CA GLY A 29 -8.31 18.69 -0.64
C GLY A 29 -8.08 18.67 -2.14
N GLY A 30 -8.62 19.66 -2.85
CA GLY A 30 -8.10 20.23 -4.10
C GLY A 30 -7.40 19.28 -5.09
N TRP A 31 -8.19 18.67 -5.99
CA TRP A 31 -7.70 18.29 -7.31
C TRP A 31 -8.63 18.89 -8.36
N GLY A 32 -8.18 19.99 -8.98
CA GLY A 32 -8.48 20.36 -10.37
C GLY A 32 -9.93 20.63 -10.76
N ASN A 33 -10.29 21.92 -10.71
CA ASN A 33 -11.12 22.65 -11.69
C ASN A 33 -12.20 21.85 -12.45
N GLY A 34 -13.41 21.82 -11.90
CA GLY A 34 -14.62 21.35 -12.59
C GLY A 34 -15.72 21.02 -11.59
N ASN A 35 -16.71 21.91 -11.44
CA ASN A 35 -17.94 21.73 -10.65
C ASN A 35 -17.81 20.96 -9.32
N GLY A 36 -17.30 21.67 -8.30
CA GLY A 36 -17.85 21.67 -6.94
C GLY A 36 -17.78 20.40 -6.10
N ASN A 37 -18.48 19.32 -6.46
CA ASN A 37 -19.04 18.44 -5.44
C ASN A 37 -18.44 17.03 -5.40
N GLY A 38 -17.36 16.76 -6.13
CA GLY A 38 -16.69 15.46 -6.07
C GLY A 38 -17.62 14.33 -6.54
N CYS A 39 -18.44 14.58 -7.55
CA CYS A 39 -19.47 13.67 -8.07
C CYS A 39 -19.05 13.14 -9.44
N PRO A 40 -19.48 11.93 -9.84
CA PRO A 40 -19.20 11.46 -11.18
C PRO A 40 -19.90 12.37 -12.21
N PRO A 41 -19.37 12.51 -13.45
CA PRO A 41 -19.85 13.49 -14.43
C PRO A 41 -21.33 13.41 -14.81
N TRP A 42 -22.01 12.30 -14.54
CA TRP A 42 -23.43 12.07 -14.84
C TRP A 42 -24.35 12.27 -13.64
N ALA A 43 -23.81 12.52 -12.44
CA ALA A 43 -24.60 12.79 -11.25
C ALA A 43 -24.93 14.29 -11.19
N SER A 44 -26.22 14.61 -11.09
CA SER A 44 -26.73 15.99 -11.02
C SER A 44 -26.83 16.52 -9.59
N ASP A 45 -26.96 15.63 -8.61
CA ASP A 45 -27.00 15.96 -7.20
C ASP A 45 -26.32 14.85 -6.39
N CYS A 46 -25.56 15.27 -5.40
CA CYS A 46 -24.63 14.46 -4.64
C CYS A 46 -24.21 15.13 -3.34
N ASP A 47 -24.70 16.35 -3.10
CA ASP A 47 -24.47 17.07 -1.87
C ASP A 47 -25.65 16.76 -0.95
N SER A 48 -25.49 15.79 -0.06
CA SER A 48 -26.43 15.61 1.06
C SER A 48 -26.20 16.66 2.16
N SER A 49 -25.56 17.79 1.84
CA SER A 49 -25.58 18.95 2.71
C SER A 49 -27.03 19.30 2.96
N ASP A 50 -27.45 19.18 4.21
CA ASP A 50 -28.77 19.53 4.73
C ASP A 50 -29.04 21.02 4.50
N ASP A 51 -29.29 21.43 3.26
CA ASP A 51 -29.98 22.68 2.99
C ASP A 51 -31.39 22.45 3.51
N SER A 52 -31.67 23.06 4.66
CA SER A 52 -32.99 23.17 5.26
C SER A 52 -33.86 24.07 4.36
N GLY A 53 -34.12 23.60 3.14
CA GLY A 53 -34.93 24.23 2.12
C GLY A 53 -36.09 23.30 1.83
N ASP A 54 -37.21 23.58 2.49
CA ASP A 54 -38.52 23.01 2.20
C ASP A 54 -38.81 23.12 0.69
N GLY A 55 -38.79 21.98 -0.02
CA GLY A 55 -38.85 22.01 -1.48
C GLY A 55 -38.81 20.62 -2.12
N SER A 56 -40.00 20.01 -2.23
CA SER A 56 -40.39 18.94 -3.17
C SER A 56 -39.33 17.89 -3.51
N GLY A 57 -39.50 16.68 -2.97
CA GLY A 57 -38.66 15.51 -3.21
C GLY A 57 -38.29 15.26 -4.66
N SER A 58 -37.13 15.78 -5.07
CA SER A 58 -36.39 15.24 -6.18
C SER A 58 -35.61 14.05 -5.63
N SER A 59 -36.20 12.85 -5.77
CA SER A 59 -35.45 11.60 -5.67
C SER A 59 -34.13 11.79 -6.39
N SER A 60 -33.00 11.62 -5.68
CA SER A 60 -31.63 11.70 -6.20
C SER A 60 -31.55 10.91 -7.51
N SER A 61 -31.76 11.62 -8.62
CA SER A 61 -31.93 10.97 -9.91
C SER A 61 -30.54 10.68 -10.41
N ASN A 62 -30.10 9.43 -10.28
CA ASN A 62 -28.99 8.94 -11.09
C ASN A 62 -29.33 9.27 -12.55
N GLY A 63 -28.56 10.18 -13.17
CA GLY A 63 -28.83 10.65 -14.54
C GLY A 63 -28.73 9.54 -15.61
N ILE A 64 -28.30 8.35 -15.21
CA ILE A 64 -28.19 7.16 -16.05
C ILE A 64 -29.20 6.11 -15.61
N SER A 65 -30.16 5.82 -16.48
CA SER A 65 -31.11 4.71 -16.28
C SER A 65 -30.55 3.40 -16.84
N GLN A 66 -31.05 2.27 -16.36
CA GLN A 66 -30.73 0.94 -16.88
C GLN A 66 -30.88 0.84 -18.41
N SER A 67 -32.00 1.35 -18.94
CA SER A 67 -32.33 1.29 -20.38
C SER A 67 -31.41 2.13 -21.26
N SER A 68 -30.71 3.12 -20.68
CA SER A 68 -29.72 3.93 -21.40
C SER A 68 -28.37 3.22 -21.57
N LEU A 69 -28.05 2.25 -20.72
CA LEU A 69 -26.79 1.49 -20.78
C LEU A 69 -26.94 0.15 -21.51
N PHE A 70 -28.08 -0.53 -21.36
CA PHE A 70 -28.27 -1.88 -21.91
C PHE A 70 -29.62 -2.03 -22.57
N SER A 71 -29.63 -2.66 -23.75
CA SER A 71 -30.84 -2.90 -24.55
C SER A 71 -31.79 -3.95 -23.98
N SER A 72 -31.35 -4.73 -22.98
CA SER A 72 -32.18 -5.76 -22.36
C SER A 72 -31.92 -5.90 -20.86
N PRO A 73 -32.93 -6.32 -20.06
CA PRO A 73 -32.74 -6.61 -18.65
C PRO A 73 -31.67 -7.66 -18.39
N ALA A 74 -31.61 -8.71 -19.22
CA ALA A 74 -30.62 -9.78 -19.09
C ALA A 74 -29.17 -9.28 -19.26
N ALA A 75 -28.94 -8.34 -20.18
CA ALA A 75 -27.61 -7.74 -20.37
C ALA A 75 -27.20 -6.87 -19.17
N PHE A 76 -28.16 -6.14 -18.59
CA PHE A 76 -27.95 -5.37 -17.37
C PHE A 76 -27.65 -6.27 -16.15
N ASP A 77 -28.39 -7.36 -15.98
CA ASP A 77 -28.15 -8.33 -14.90
C ASP A 77 -26.76 -8.96 -15.02
N HIS A 78 -26.32 -9.26 -16.25
CA HIS A 78 -24.98 -9.74 -16.51
C HIS A 78 -23.92 -8.70 -16.12
N ALA A 79 -24.10 -7.43 -16.50
CA ALA A 79 -23.21 -6.35 -16.11
C ALA A 79 -23.17 -6.13 -14.59
N THR A 80 -24.32 -6.23 -13.91
CA THR A 80 -24.40 -6.17 -12.44
C THR A 80 -23.55 -7.27 -11.79
N ARG A 81 -23.61 -8.51 -12.31
CA ARG A 81 -22.78 -9.62 -11.80
C ARG A 81 -21.29 -9.37 -12.01
N ILE A 82 -20.91 -8.83 -13.18
CA ILE A 82 -19.52 -8.44 -13.47
C ILE A 82 -19.05 -7.34 -12.52
N LEU A 83 -19.90 -6.36 -12.21
CA LEU A 83 -19.59 -5.28 -11.26
C LEU A 83 -19.34 -5.82 -9.86
N ILE A 84 -20.19 -6.74 -9.39
CA ILE A 84 -20.02 -7.39 -8.09
C ILE A 84 -18.72 -8.20 -8.07
N ALA A 85 -18.44 -8.99 -9.11
CA ALA A 85 -17.20 -9.78 -9.21
C ALA A 85 -15.95 -8.89 -9.23
N HIS A 86 -15.98 -7.79 -9.99
CA HIS A 86 -14.93 -6.77 -9.99
C HIS A 86 -14.70 -6.22 -8.58
N ALA A 87 -15.75 -5.75 -7.93
CA ALA A 87 -15.68 -5.12 -6.61
C ALA A 87 -15.13 -6.08 -5.55
N VAL A 88 -15.61 -7.34 -5.54
CA VAL A 88 -15.17 -8.36 -4.59
C VAL A 88 -13.71 -8.72 -4.80
N LEU A 89 -13.30 -9.03 -6.04
CA LEU A 89 -11.93 -9.46 -6.32
C LEU A 89 -10.92 -8.33 -6.11
N ALA A 90 -11.21 -7.12 -6.59
CA ALA A 90 -10.34 -5.97 -6.40
C ALA A 90 -10.17 -5.62 -4.91
N SER A 91 -11.28 -5.64 -4.15
CA SER A 91 -11.23 -5.40 -2.71
C SER A 91 -10.48 -6.49 -1.97
N ALA A 92 -10.70 -7.76 -2.28
CA ALA A 92 -9.97 -8.87 -1.67
C ALA A 92 -8.45 -8.72 -1.88
N VAL A 93 -8.01 -8.33 -3.07
CA VAL A 93 -6.59 -8.11 -3.36
C VAL A 93 -6.00 -6.96 -2.53
N TRP A 94 -6.59 -5.77 -2.62
CA TRP A 94 -5.97 -4.56 -2.06
C TRP A 94 -6.23 -4.35 -0.58
N VAL A 95 -7.34 -4.88 -0.05
CA VAL A 95 -7.70 -4.76 1.37
C VAL A 95 -7.20 -5.94 2.19
N LEU A 96 -7.24 -7.17 1.64
CA LEU A 96 -6.91 -8.38 2.41
C LEU A 96 -5.56 -8.97 2.01
N PHE A 97 -5.42 -9.44 0.77
CA PHE A 97 -4.28 -10.27 0.38
C PHE A 97 -2.95 -9.51 0.39
N VAL A 98 -2.86 -8.37 -0.31
CA VAL A 98 -1.61 -7.62 -0.43
C VAL A 98 -1.13 -7.10 0.94
N PRO A 99 -1.98 -6.48 1.78
CA PRO A 99 -1.58 -6.08 3.13
C PRO A 99 -1.16 -7.26 4.00
N SER A 100 -1.89 -8.37 3.99
CA SER A 100 -1.56 -9.57 4.78
C SER A 100 -0.21 -10.17 4.38
N LEU A 101 0.02 -10.32 3.06
CA LEU A 101 1.28 -10.83 2.52
C LEU A 101 2.45 -9.88 2.76
N ALA A 102 2.18 -8.57 2.86
CA ALA A 102 3.18 -7.61 3.29
C ALA A 102 3.48 -7.75 4.78
N ILE A 103 2.46 -7.84 5.66
CA ILE A 103 2.59 -8.03 7.11
C ILE A 103 3.40 -9.28 7.45
N LEU A 104 3.22 -10.37 6.69
CA LEU A 104 3.92 -11.65 6.91
C LEU A 104 5.45 -11.48 7.01
N LEU A 105 6.05 -10.60 6.18
CA LEU A 105 7.49 -10.33 6.25
C LEU A 105 7.92 -9.49 7.47
N ARG A 106 6.97 -8.85 8.16
CA ARG A 106 7.21 -7.99 9.33
C ARG A 106 7.02 -8.74 10.65
N LEU A 107 6.52 -9.97 10.60
CA LEU A 107 6.48 -10.88 11.75
C LEU A 107 7.87 -11.36 12.19
N ASN A 108 8.93 -11.08 11.39
CA ASN A 108 10.32 -11.44 11.68
C ASN A 108 10.53 -12.95 11.89
N ILE A 109 9.73 -13.77 11.22
CA ILE A 109 9.86 -15.23 11.21
C ILE A 109 11.05 -15.58 10.30
N LYS A 110 12.10 -16.19 10.87
CA LYS A 110 13.32 -16.58 10.16
C LYS A 110 13.15 -17.88 9.35
N ASN A 111 12.13 -17.95 8.50
CA ASN A 111 11.83 -19.12 7.67
C ASN A 111 11.84 -18.73 6.18
N PRO A 112 12.63 -19.38 5.30
CA PRO A 112 12.65 -19.08 3.87
C PRO A 112 11.29 -19.27 3.18
N ILE A 113 10.40 -20.10 3.73
CA ILE A 113 9.04 -20.31 3.23
C ILE A 113 8.23 -19.00 3.27
N VAL A 114 8.44 -18.15 4.26
CA VAL A 114 7.73 -16.87 4.41
C VAL A 114 7.97 -15.96 3.20
N LEU A 115 9.21 -15.91 2.70
CA LEU A 115 9.54 -15.16 1.50
C LEU A 115 8.88 -15.76 0.24
N LYS A 116 8.79 -17.10 0.16
CA LYS A 116 8.10 -17.77 -0.95
C LYS A 116 6.60 -17.47 -0.94
N ILE A 117 5.94 -17.56 0.21
CA ILE A 117 4.52 -17.23 0.37
C ILE A 117 4.28 -15.77 -0.01
N HIS A 118 5.14 -14.86 0.43
CA HIS A 118 5.07 -13.46 0.03
C HIS A 118 5.17 -13.28 -1.49
N ALA A 119 6.20 -13.85 -2.12
CA ALA A 119 6.43 -13.68 -3.55
C ALA A 119 5.30 -14.31 -4.39
N VAL A 120 5.00 -15.60 -4.16
CA VAL A 120 3.98 -16.33 -4.90
C VAL A 120 2.59 -15.75 -4.63
N GLY A 121 2.26 -15.46 -3.37
CA GLY A 121 0.98 -14.88 -2.99
C GLY A 121 0.74 -13.51 -3.62
N GLN A 122 1.76 -12.66 -3.71
CA GLN A 122 1.62 -11.35 -4.35
C GLN A 122 1.49 -11.45 -5.86
N ILE A 123 2.20 -12.39 -6.51
CA ILE A 123 2.03 -12.67 -7.94
C ILE A 123 0.60 -13.16 -8.22
N LEU A 124 0.10 -14.11 -7.44
CA LEU A 124 -1.29 -14.59 -7.56
C LEU A 124 -2.31 -13.46 -7.33
N SER A 125 -2.09 -12.63 -6.32
CA SER A 125 -2.93 -11.45 -6.06
C SER A 125 -2.93 -10.47 -7.24
N TYR A 126 -1.79 -10.27 -7.88
CA TYR A 126 -1.68 -9.41 -9.07
C TYR A 126 -2.43 -10.00 -10.27
N ILE A 127 -2.38 -11.33 -10.48
CA ILE A 127 -3.17 -12.01 -11.53
C ILE A 127 -4.68 -11.83 -11.28
N ILE A 128 -5.13 -12.04 -10.04
CA ILE A 128 -6.54 -11.79 -9.67
C ILE A 128 -6.91 -10.32 -9.93
N PHE A 129 -6.01 -9.39 -9.65
CA PHE A 129 -6.25 -7.97 -9.91
C PHE A 129 -6.29 -7.64 -11.40
N ILE A 130 -5.51 -8.30 -12.26
CA ILE A 130 -5.63 -8.16 -13.72
C ILE A 130 -7.03 -8.60 -14.18
N VAL A 131 -7.54 -9.72 -13.66
CA VAL A 131 -8.90 -10.20 -13.99
C VAL A 131 -9.95 -9.19 -13.51
N ALA A 132 -9.82 -8.69 -12.28
CA ALA A 132 -10.69 -7.65 -11.75
C ALA A 132 -10.63 -6.38 -12.62
N ALA A 133 -9.43 -5.93 -13.00
CA ALA A 133 -9.25 -4.77 -13.86
C ALA A 133 -9.87 -4.98 -15.25
N GLY A 134 -9.75 -6.18 -15.83
CA GLY A 134 -10.39 -6.52 -17.10
C GLY A 134 -11.92 -6.38 -17.04
N MET A 135 -12.54 -6.86 -15.96
CA MET A 135 -13.98 -6.68 -15.72
C MET A 135 -14.37 -5.20 -15.55
N GLY A 136 -13.55 -4.42 -14.84
CA GLY A 136 -13.76 -2.98 -14.65
C GLY A 136 -13.63 -2.19 -15.96
N ILE A 137 -12.62 -2.53 -16.79
CA ILE A 137 -12.42 -1.95 -18.11
C ILE A 137 -13.61 -2.24 -19.01
N TRP A 138 -14.09 -3.49 -19.01
CA TRP A 138 -15.27 -3.86 -19.80
C TRP A 138 -16.51 -3.05 -19.38
N LEU A 139 -16.79 -2.92 -18.08
CA LEU A 139 -17.90 -2.08 -17.59
C LEU A 139 -17.74 -0.60 -17.98
N ALA A 140 -16.53 -0.08 -17.89
CA ALA A 140 -16.22 1.30 -18.26
C ALA A 140 -16.34 1.53 -19.78
N GLN A 141 -16.12 0.50 -20.61
CA GLN A 141 -16.41 0.58 -22.05
C GLN A 141 -17.92 0.69 -22.30
N GLN A 142 -18.76 -0.07 -21.58
CA GLN A 142 -20.22 -0.01 -21.73
C GLN A 142 -20.82 1.33 -21.28
N SER A 143 -20.15 2.03 -20.38
CA SER A 143 -20.58 3.33 -19.83
C SER A 143 -19.74 4.50 -20.35
N ALA A 144 -18.95 4.31 -21.40
CA ALA A 144 -18.03 5.31 -21.93
C ALA A 144 -18.74 6.61 -22.36
N ALA A 145 -19.93 6.49 -22.95
CA ALA A 145 -20.75 7.63 -23.39
C ALA A 145 -21.14 8.59 -22.25
N PHE A 146 -21.14 8.10 -21.01
CA PHE A 146 -21.48 8.88 -19.83
C PHE A 146 -20.25 9.44 -19.09
N GLY A 147 -19.06 9.31 -19.69
CA GLY A 147 -17.85 9.89 -19.13
C GLY A 147 -17.29 9.14 -17.92
N VAL A 148 -17.58 7.85 -17.76
CA VAL A 148 -17.03 6.99 -16.68
C VAL A 148 -15.52 7.09 -16.56
N TRP A 149 -14.80 7.19 -17.68
CA TRP A 149 -13.35 7.33 -17.72
C TRP A 149 -12.82 8.62 -17.09
N ASN A 150 -13.69 9.63 -16.91
CA ASN A 150 -13.33 10.88 -16.25
C ASN A 150 -13.37 10.78 -14.72
N ASP A 151 -14.04 9.79 -14.16
CA ASP A 151 -14.07 9.55 -12.72
C ASP A 151 -12.66 9.16 -12.20
N PRO A 152 -12.28 9.59 -10.98
CA PRO A 152 -11.00 9.23 -10.37
C PRO A 152 -10.78 7.73 -10.20
N HIS A 153 -11.82 6.91 -10.01
CA HIS A 153 -11.67 5.47 -9.80
C HIS A 153 -10.99 4.74 -10.98
N PRO A 154 -11.50 4.78 -12.22
CA PRO A 154 -10.84 4.08 -13.33
C PRO A 154 -9.43 4.64 -13.61
N LYS A 155 -9.23 5.97 -13.50
CA LYS A 155 -7.92 6.61 -13.67
C LYS A 155 -6.90 6.07 -12.67
N LEU A 156 -7.24 6.09 -11.38
CA LEU A 156 -6.36 5.63 -10.31
C LEU A 156 -6.20 4.11 -10.35
N GLY A 157 -7.26 3.35 -10.63
CA GLY A 157 -7.23 1.90 -10.77
C GLY A 157 -6.26 1.42 -11.85
N LEU A 158 -6.29 2.06 -13.04
CA LEU A 158 -5.34 1.76 -14.12
C LEU A 158 -3.90 2.16 -13.76
N ALA A 159 -3.71 3.31 -13.09
CA ALA A 159 -2.39 3.71 -12.60
C ALA A 159 -1.83 2.70 -11.58
N ILE A 160 -2.66 2.22 -10.65
CA ILE A 160 -2.30 1.17 -9.68
C ILE A 160 -1.92 -0.12 -10.41
N LEU A 161 -2.70 -0.54 -11.41
CA LEU A 161 -2.40 -1.72 -12.22
C LEU A 161 -1.03 -1.62 -12.88
N ALA A 162 -0.76 -0.51 -13.58
CA ALA A 162 0.51 -0.26 -14.25
C ALA A 162 1.69 -0.22 -13.28
N LEU A 163 1.54 0.45 -12.13
CA LEU A 163 2.60 0.52 -11.12
C LEU A 163 2.83 -0.81 -10.40
N ALA A 164 1.79 -1.60 -10.16
CA ALA A 164 1.88 -2.92 -9.54
C ALA A 164 2.64 -3.93 -10.42
N PHE A 165 2.63 -3.77 -11.75
CA PHE A 165 3.45 -4.57 -12.66
C PHE A 165 4.94 -4.55 -12.31
N PHE A 166 5.47 -3.39 -11.89
CA PHE A 166 6.89 -3.23 -11.58
C PHE A 166 7.29 -3.78 -10.21
N GLN A 167 6.34 -4.07 -9.32
CA GLN A 167 6.62 -4.60 -7.99
C GLN A 167 7.42 -5.91 -7.98
N PRO A 168 6.99 -6.98 -8.67
CA PRO A 168 7.76 -8.22 -8.72
C PRO A 168 9.13 -8.05 -9.37
N ILE A 169 9.28 -7.11 -10.32
CA ILE A 169 10.56 -6.80 -10.96
C ILE A 169 11.54 -6.22 -9.94
N PHE A 170 11.13 -5.16 -9.22
CA PHE A 170 11.98 -4.54 -8.20
C PHE A 170 12.26 -5.49 -7.03
N GLY A 171 11.29 -6.31 -6.64
CA GLY A 171 11.46 -7.36 -5.63
C GLY A 171 12.49 -8.42 -6.05
N SER A 172 12.39 -8.90 -7.30
CA SER A 172 13.32 -9.88 -7.86
C SER A 172 14.74 -9.33 -7.97
N LEU A 173 14.90 -8.12 -8.52
CA LEU A 173 16.19 -7.44 -8.60
C LEU A 173 16.82 -7.24 -7.21
N HIS A 174 16.02 -6.85 -6.21
CA HIS A 174 16.49 -6.74 -4.83
C HIS A 174 17.01 -8.09 -4.32
N HIS A 175 16.23 -9.16 -4.48
CA HIS A 175 16.59 -10.48 -3.99
C HIS A 175 17.84 -11.04 -4.70
N SER A 176 17.93 -10.92 -6.03
CA SER A 176 19.10 -11.37 -6.80
C SER A 176 20.38 -10.63 -6.38
N ILE A 177 20.32 -9.31 -6.19
CA ILE A 177 21.47 -8.53 -5.73
C ILE A 177 21.84 -8.91 -4.29
N TYR A 178 20.85 -9.07 -3.40
CA TYR A 178 21.09 -9.46 -2.01
C TYR A 178 21.77 -10.83 -1.92
N LYS A 179 21.24 -11.83 -2.64
CA LYS A 179 21.79 -13.19 -2.68
C LYS A 179 23.22 -13.20 -3.23
N ARG A 180 23.47 -12.50 -4.34
CA ARG A 180 24.83 -12.38 -4.92
C ARG A 180 25.82 -11.75 -3.93
N ARG A 181 25.42 -10.70 -3.20
CA ARG A 181 26.27 -10.08 -2.17
C ARG A 181 26.52 -11.03 -1.00
N ALA A 182 25.51 -11.73 -0.53
CA ALA A 182 25.66 -12.70 0.56
C ALA A 182 26.63 -13.84 0.17
N GLN A 183 26.50 -14.37 -1.05
CA GLN A 183 27.41 -15.39 -1.58
C GLN A 183 28.84 -14.88 -1.75
N ASN A 184 29.00 -13.64 -2.25
CA ASN A 184 30.32 -13.04 -2.41
C ASN A 184 31.00 -12.81 -1.05
N VAL A 185 30.28 -12.35 -0.01
CA VAL A 185 30.82 -12.23 1.35
C VAL A 185 31.25 -13.60 1.90
N GLN A 186 30.42 -14.64 1.72
CA GLN A 186 30.76 -16.00 2.14
C GLN A 186 31.98 -16.56 1.41
N ALA A 187 32.17 -16.20 0.14
CA ALA A 187 33.32 -16.60 -0.67
C ALA A 187 34.56 -15.71 -0.48
N GLY A 188 34.57 -14.79 0.48
CA GLY A 188 35.68 -13.86 0.73
C GLY A 188 35.92 -12.84 -0.40
N LYS A 189 34.99 -12.70 -1.35
CA LYS A 189 35.13 -11.76 -2.47
C LYS A 189 34.83 -10.32 -2.01
N PRO A 190 35.60 -9.32 -2.45
CA PRO A 190 35.33 -7.93 -2.12
C PRO A 190 33.96 -7.52 -2.69
N THR A 191 33.02 -7.22 -1.80
CA THR A 191 31.66 -6.79 -2.17
C THR A 191 31.04 -5.92 -1.08
N LYS A 192 29.98 -5.18 -1.42
CA LYS A 192 29.18 -4.45 -0.43
C LYS A 192 28.43 -5.44 0.45
N ALA A 193 28.31 -5.15 1.75
CA ALA A 193 27.56 -5.97 2.68
C ALA A 193 26.13 -6.29 2.17
N PRO A 194 25.61 -7.51 2.38
CA PRO A 194 24.24 -7.86 2.05
C PRO A 194 23.29 -6.96 2.87
N GLY A 195 22.40 -6.26 2.17
CA GLY A 195 21.55 -5.25 2.80
C GLY A 195 20.56 -4.63 1.84
N ARG A 196 19.91 -3.54 2.26
CA ARG A 196 18.92 -2.80 1.47
C ARG A 196 19.56 -2.28 0.18
N THR A 197 19.06 -2.72 -0.97
CA THR A 197 19.49 -2.25 -2.29
C THR A 197 18.61 -1.09 -2.76
N THR A 198 19.05 -0.34 -3.77
CA THR A 198 18.22 0.70 -4.41
C THR A 198 16.87 0.16 -4.91
N PRO A 199 16.81 -0.92 -5.71
CA PRO A 199 15.52 -1.50 -6.10
C PRO A 199 14.72 -2.02 -4.89
N GLY A 200 15.39 -2.49 -3.83
CA GLY A 200 14.72 -2.88 -2.59
C GLY A 200 14.07 -1.70 -1.84
N ARG A 201 14.61 -0.49 -1.97
CA ARG A 201 13.98 0.73 -1.42
C ARG A 201 12.78 1.16 -2.26
N VAL A 202 12.89 1.09 -3.59
CA VAL A 202 11.77 1.36 -4.51
C VAL A 202 10.63 0.37 -4.27
N HIS A 203 10.92 -0.94 -4.28
CA HIS A 203 9.96 -2.00 -3.98
C HIS A 203 9.20 -1.75 -2.67
N LEU A 204 9.92 -1.43 -1.59
CA LEU A 204 9.33 -1.19 -0.28
C LEU A 204 8.41 0.04 -0.26
N TRP A 205 8.85 1.17 -0.81
CA TRP A 205 8.05 2.41 -0.79
C TRP A 205 6.89 2.38 -1.78
N LEU A 206 7.13 1.89 -2.99
CA LEU A 206 6.07 1.70 -3.98
C LEU A 206 5.01 0.73 -3.43
N GLY A 207 5.42 -0.31 -2.69
CA GLY A 207 4.47 -1.27 -2.11
C GLY A 207 3.60 -0.64 -1.02
N ARG A 208 4.17 0.24 -0.20
CA ARG A 208 3.42 1.03 0.79
C ARG A 208 2.40 1.95 0.14
N LEU A 209 2.84 2.70 -0.88
CA LEU A 209 1.96 3.60 -1.62
C LEU A 209 0.83 2.85 -2.31
N LEU A 210 1.13 1.72 -2.96
CA LEU A 210 0.12 0.90 -3.63
C LEU A 210 -0.93 0.33 -2.67
N ILE A 211 -0.57 -0.09 -1.45
CA ILE A 211 -1.54 -0.54 -0.44
C ILE A 211 -2.53 0.58 -0.11
N VAL A 212 -2.02 1.77 0.19
CA VAL A 212 -2.88 2.92 0.54
C VAL A 212 -3.74 3.35 -0.65
N LEU A 213 -3.12 3.52 -1.81
CA LEU A 213 -3.83 3.91 -3.04
C LEU A 213 -4.86 2.85 -3.44
N GLY A 214 -4.59 1.56 -3.24
CA GLY A 214 -5.54 0.47 -3.48
C GLY A 214 -6.78 0.53 -2.58
N MET A 215 -6.59 0.80 -1.29
CA MET A 215 -7.72 1.00 -0.36
C MET A 215 -8.52 2.26 -0.68
N ILE A 216 -7.83 3.35 -1.05
CA ILE A 216 -8.48 4.58 -1.51
C ILE A 216 -9.29 4.31 -2.77
N ASN A 217 -8.70 3.61 -3.75
CA ASN A 217 -9.34 3.31 -5.02
C ASN A 217 -10.58 2.41 -4.87
N GLY A 218 -10.56 1.46 -3.94
CA GLY A 218 -11.75 0.65 -3.65
C GLY A 218 -12.89 1.48 -3.06
N GLY A 219 -12.58 2.43 -2.17
CA GLY A 219 -13.57 3.40 -1.67
C GLY A 219 -14.14 4.27 -2.79
N LEU A 220 -13.29 4.78 -3.70
CA LEU A 220 -13.73 5.52 -4.88
C LEU A 220 -14.62 4.69 -5.81
N GLY A 221 -14.35 3.39 -5.95
CA GLY A 221 -15.18 2.47 -6.73
C GLY A 221 -16.57 2.26 -6.13
N ILE A 222 -16.67 2.14 -4.81
CA ILE A 222 -17.98 2.06 -4.12
C ILE A 222 -18.75 3.37 -4.25
N ARG A 223 -18.07 4.51 -4.15
CA ARG A 223 -18.68 5.82 -4.46
C ARG A 223 -19.24 5.82 -5.89
N LEU A 224 -18.43 5.42 -6.87
CA LEU A 224 -18.84 5.39 -8.28
C LEU A 224 -20.05 4.49 -8.49
N ALA A 225 -20.04 3.29 -7.92
CA ALA A 225 -21.14 2.34 -8.00
C ALA A 225 -22.42 2.86 -7.34
N SER A 226 -22.32 3.68 -6.28
CA SER A 226 -23.49 4.25 -5.62
C SER A 226 -24.27 5.27 -6.45
N PHE A 227 -23.63 5.87 -7.46
CA PHE A 227 -24.29 6.75 -8.45
C PHE A 227 -24.62 6.03 -9.75
N SER A 228 -24.49 4.70 -9.78
CA SER A 228 -24.77 3.90 -10.96
C SER A 228 -26.12 3.19 -10.83
N PRO A 229 -26.81 2.87 -11.94
CA PRO A 229 -28.05 2.11 -11.89
C PRO A 229 -27.89 0.69 -11.32
N PHE A 230 -26.65 0.18 -11.18
CA PHE A 230 -26.36 -1.16 -10.66
C PHE A 230 -26.58 -1.32 -9.16
N GLN A 231 -26.73 -0.22 -8.41
CA GLN A 231 -26.92 -0.26 -6.96
C GLN A 231 -28.16 0.53 -6.54
N THR A 232 -28.80 0.03 -5.48
CA THR A 232 -29.81 0.78 -4.72
C THR A 232 -29.16 1.47 -3.52
N ASP A 233 -29.78 2.50 -2.97
CA ASP A 233 -29.26 3.24 -1.80
C ASP A 233 -28.94 2.32 -0.61
N GLY A 234 -29.81 1.33 -0.37
CA GLY A 234 -29.61 0.33 0.67
C GLY A 234 -28.39 -0.56 0.42
N THR A 235 -28.16 -0.96 -0.84
CA THR A 235 -26.99 -1.79 -1.20
C THR A 235 -25.70 -0.97 -1.14
N SER A 236 -25.73 0.25 -1.65
CA SER A 236 -24.63 1.22 -1.58
C SER A 236 -24.20 1.49 -0.15
N THR A 237 -25.17 1.72 0.75
CA THR A 237 -24.89 1.98 2.17
C THR A 237 -24.23 0.77 2.84
N LYS A 238 -24.76 -0.43 2.62
CA LYS A 238 -24.15 -1.67 3.14
C LYS A 238 -22.72 -1.86 2.62
N ALA A 239 -22.48 -1.61 1.33
CA ALA A 239 -21.16 -1.71 0.73
C ALA A 239 -20.17 -0.69 1.33
N LYS A 240 -20.58 0.58 1.47
CA LYS A 240 -19.77 1.65 2.10
C LYS A 240 -19.36 1.28 3.52
N ILE A 241 -20.32 0.83 4.34
CA ILE A 241 -20.06 0.44 5.74
C ILE A 241 -19.14 -0.78 5.80
N ALA A 242 -19.48 -1.86 5.09
CA ALA A 242 -18.72 -3.10 5.14
C ALA A 242 -17.27 -2.89 4.68
N TYR A 243 -17.09 -2.19 3.55
CA TYR A 243 -15.76 -1.87 3.05
C TYR A 243 -14.99 -0.98 4.01
N GLY A 244 -15.61 0.11 4.50
CA GLY A 244 -14.98 1.05 5.42
C GLY A 244 -14.46 0.36 6.68
N VAL A 245 -15.28 -0.48 7.32
CA VAL A 245 -14.88 -1.22 8.53
C VAL A 245 -13.72 -2.18 8.25
N ILE A 246 -13.81 -2.98 7.18
CA ILE A 246 -12.77 -3.97 6.86
C ILE A 246 -11.46 -3.28 6.45
N ALA A 247 -11.54 -2.25 5.61
CA ALA A 247 -10.39 -1.49 5.15
C ALA A 247 -9.71 -0.74 6.30
N ALA A 248 -10.46 -0.06 7.16
CA ALA A 248 -9.91 0.61 8.33
C ALA A 248 -9.23 -0.37 9.28
N THR A 249 -9.88 -1.52 9.57
CA THR A 249 -9.31 -2.55 10.44
C THR A 249 -8.00 -3.10 9.87
N MET A 250 -7.98 -3.46 8.58
CA MET A 250 -6.77 -3.97 7.92
C MET A 250 -5.66 -2.91 7.82
N PHE A 251 -6.02 -1.66 7.57
CA PHE A 251 -5.05 -0.57 7.53
C PHE A 251 -4.41 -0.33 8.90
N LEU A 252 -5.20 -0.35 9.98
CA LEU A 252 -4.68 -0.24 11.35
C LEU A 252 -3.75 -1.40 11.70
N LEU A 253 -4.14 -2.64 11.38
CA LEU A 253 -3.28 -3.81 11.58
C LEU A 253 -1.97 -3.66 10.80
N TYR A 254 -2.05 -3.29 9.52
CA TYR A 254 -0.87 -3.04 8.69
C TYR A 254 0.05 -1.99 9.30
N LEU A 255 -0.52 -0.86 9.73
CA LEU A 255 0.24 0.25 10.32
C LEU A 255 0.93 -0.17 11.61
N VAL A 256 0.23 -0.87 12.52
CA VAL A 256 0.82 -1.39 13.78
C VAL A 256 1.99 -2.32 13.47
N PHE A 257 1.84 -3.29 12.57
CA PHE A 257 2.94 -4.20 12.21
C PHE A 257 4.11 -3.52 11.51
N VAL A 258 3.86 -2.52 10.66
CA VAL A 258 4.93 -1.75 10.02
C VAL A 258 5.69 -0.90 11.03
N VAL A 259 4.98 -0.16 11.89
CA VAL A 259 5.59 0.72 12.89
C VAL A 259 6.40 -0.09 13.90
N THR A 260 5.82 -1.16 14.46
CA THR A 260 6.52 -2.03 15.41
C THR A 260 7.76 -2.67 14.78
N PHE A 261 7.69 -3.11 13.52
CA PHE A 261 8.85 -3.65 12.81
C PHE A 261 9.96 -2.61 12.61
N GLU A 262 9.63 -1.38 12.21
CA GLU A 262 10.63 -0.31 12.02
C GLU A 262 11.25 0.14 13.35
N ILE A 263 10.49 0.17 14.45
CA ILE A 263 11.02 0.43 15.80
C ILE A 263 12.00 -0.67 16.21
N ARG A 264 11.62 -1.96 16.09
CA ARG A 264 12.48 -3.11 16.41
C ARG A 264 13.77 -3.09 15.60
N LYS A 265 13.67 -2.80 14.30
CA LYS A 265 14.83 -2.69 13.41
C LYS A 265 15.75 -1.52 13.81
N SER A 266 15.19 -0.38 14.16
CA SER A 266 15.96 0.80 14.58
C SER A 266 16.75 0.51 15.87
N ARG A 267 16.12 -0.16 16.84
CA ARG A 267 16.77 -0.60 18.09
C ARG A 267 17.92 -1.57 17.81
N ALA A 268 17.70 -2.61 17.02
CA ALA A 268 18.74 -3.58 16.66
C ALA A 268 19.95 -2.92 15.97
N SER A 269 19.71 -1.95 15.08
CA SER A 269 20.80 -1.21 14.42
C SER A 269 21.57 -0.29 15.36
N THR A 270 20.91 0.25 16.39
CA THR A 270 21.55 1.13 17.39
C THR A 270 22.43 0.30 18.32
N GLU A 271 21.94 -0.88 18.71
CA GLU A 271 22.68 -1.84 19.52
C GLU A 271 23.93 -2.38 18.79
N GLU A 272 23.83 -2.66 17.48
CA GLU A 272 24.98 -3.05 16.65
C GLU A 272 26.04 -1.94 16.55
N VAL A 273 25.63 -0.68 16.44
CA VAL A 273 26.57 0.46 16.42
C VAL A 273 27.24 0.61 17.79
N ARG A 274 26.48 0.51 18.88
CA ARG A 274 27.01 0.59 20.25
C ARG A 274 28.01 -0.53 20.53
N SER A 275 27.72 -1.76 20.13
CA SER A 275 28.64 -2.89 20.33
C SER A 275 29.93 -2.73 19.51
N ARG A 276 29.83 -2.25 18.26
CA ARG A 276 31.02 -1.92 17.45
C ARG A 276 31.87 -0.81 18.08
N GLN A 277 31.24 0.24 18.62
CA GLN A 277 31.94 1.33 19.32
C GLN A 277 32.63 0.83 20.59
N GLN A 278 32.00 -0.05 21.37
CA GLN A 278 32.63 -0.65 22.55
C GLN A 278 33.84 -1.52 22.18
N VAL A 279 33.77 -2.28 21.08
CA VAL A 279 34.91 -3.08 20.59
C VAL A 279 36.06 -2.20 20.12
N VAL A 280 35.79 -1.08 19.45
CA VAL A 280 36.83 -0.11 19.04
C VAL A 280 37.44 0.58 20.26
N ALA A 281 36.62 1.10 21.18
CA ALA A 281 37.10 1.76 22.39
C ALA A 281 37.93 0.81 23.29
N ASN A 282 37.57 -0.47 23.35
CA ASN A 282 38.37 -1.47 24.07
C ASN A 282 39.70 -1.75 23.36
N LYS A 283 39.76 -1.68 22.02
CA LYS A 283 41.03 -1.81 21.28
C LYS A 283 41.94 -0.61 21.44
N ASP A 284 41.39 0.61 21.47
CA ASP A 284 42.17 1.82 21.68
C ASP A 284 42.73 1.90 23.12
N GLY A 285 42.12 1.17 24.07
CA GLY A 285 42.63 0.99 25.43
C GLY A 285 43.56 -0.22 25.61
N LEU A 286 43.79 -1.04 24.58
CA LEU A 286 44.86 -2.04 24.62
C LEU A 286 46.18 -1.30 24.39
N PRO A 287 47.20 -1.50 25.26
CA PRO A 287 48.46 -0.78 25.12
C PRO A 287 48.99 -0.92 23.70
N SER A 288 49.50 0.20 23.17
CA SER A 288 50.21 0.19 21.88
C SER A 288 51.26 -0.91 21.88
N TYR A 289 51.59 -1.47 20.72
CA TYR A 289 52.64 -2.50 20.62
C TYR A 289 53.91 -2.05 21.36
N ASP A 290 54.22 -0.75 21.28
CA ASP A 290 55.34 -0.09 21.99
C ASP A 290 55.16 -0.08 23.52
N GLU A 291 53.96 0.15 24.04
CA GLU A 291 53.66 0.13 25.48
C GLU A 291 53.72 -1.29 26.06
N SER A 292 53.38 -2.30 25.24
CA SER A 292 53.47 -3.69 25.66
C SER A 292 54.91 -4.17 25.82
N GLU A 293 55.84 -3.70 24.97
CA GLU A 293 57.26 -4.06 25.10
C GLU A 293 57.93 -3.33 26.26
N GLU A 294 57.59 -2.06 26.53
CA GLU A 294 58.18 -1.33 27.66
C GLU A 294 57.77 -1.95 29.02
N SER A 295 56.59 -2.56 29.09
CA SER A 295 56.14 -3.28 30.30
C SER A 295 56.87 -4.61 30.55
N VAL A 296 57.39 -5.25 29.49
CA VAL A 296 58.19 -6.49 29.60
C VAL A 296 59.68 -6.18 29.83
N GLY A 297 60.12 -4.95 29.55
CA GLY A 297 61.51 -4.54 29.52
C GLY A 297 62.13 -4.01 30.81
N ARG A 298 61.45 -4.07 31.97
CA ARG A 298 62.07 -3.65 33.26
C ARG A 298 62.54 -4.85 34.08
N PRO A 299 63.72 -5.45 33.78
CA PRO A 299 64.36 -6.33 34.73
C PRO A 299 64.71 -5.50 35.96
N SER A 300 64.28 -5.99 37.11
CA SER A 300 64.67 -5.50 38.42
C SER A 300 66.19 -5.34 38.46
N ARG A 301 66.64 -4.09 38.44
CA ARG A 301 68.05 -3.73 38.55
C ARG A 301 68.50 -4.15 39.95
N TYR A 302 69.40 -5.13 39.98
CA TYR A 302 70.23 -5.52 41.10
C TYR A 302 70.76 -4.30 41.86
N SER A 303 70.49 -4.26 43.17
CA SER A 303 71.33 -3.69 44.24
C SER A 303 70.81 -4.23 45.57
#